data_AF-A0A560DVZ1-F1
#
_entry.id   AF-A0A560DVZ1-F1
#
_cell.length_a   1.000
_cell.length_b   1.000
_cell.length_c   1.000
_cell.angle_alpha   90.00
_cell.angle_beta   90.00
_cell.angle_gamma   90.00
#
_symmetry.space_group_name_H-M   'P 1'
#
loop_
_entity.id
_entity.type
_entity.pdbx_description
1 polymer ?
#
loop_
_entity_poly.entity_id
_entity_poly.type
_entity_poly.pdbx_seq_one_letter_code
_entity_poly.pdbx_strand_id
1 'polypeptide(L)'
;MSADSKDSITPTPRERELMMLIARGLQNKNIAYELKISENTVRAHIGNIMRKYRLQNRTQIAIIYALKTVPLSLRRDLAKSGASPATVKPAPPLAQTTRAPTAPE
;
A
#
# COMPACT_ATOMS: atom_id res chain seq x y z
N MET A 1 2.62 -26.56 26.49
CA MET A 1 1.80 -25.33 26.49
C MET A 1 2.78 -24.17 26.62
N SER A 2 2.88 -23.16 25.74
CA SER A 2 2.10 -22.79 24.56
C SER A 2 2.90 -21.76 23.73
N ALA A 3 2.95 -21.98 22.42
CA ALA A 3 3.10 -21.03 21.30
C ALA A 3 3.69 -19.61 21.50
N ASP A 4 5.01 -19.47 21.39
CA ASP A 4 5.65 -18.22 20.94
C ASP A 4 5.67 -18.19 19.38
N SER A 5 4.56 -17.85 18.73
CA SER A 5 4.13 -16.49 18.34
C SER A 5 5.00 -15.76 17.28
N LYS A 6 5.79 -16.50 16.49
CA LYS A 6 6.72 -15.96 15.46
C LYS A 6 6.08 -15.36 14.19
N ASP A 7 4.75 -15.35 14.06
CA ASP A 7 4.04 -14.85 12.87
C ASP A 7 3.08 -13.68 13.15
N SER A 8 3.17 -13.06 14.33
CA SER A 8 2.29 -11.96 14.69
C SER A 8 2.69 -10.65 13.97
N ILE A 9 2.07 -10.40 12.81
CA ILE A 9 2.24 -9.15 12.06
C ILE A 9 1.59 -8.01 12.83
N THR A 10 2.40 -7.29 13.62
CA THR A 10 1.98 -6.09 14.36
C THR A 10 2.69 -4.87 13.78
N PRO A 11 2.03 -4.10 12.88
CA PRO A 11 2.59 -2.89 12.32
C PRO A 11 2.58 -1.75 13.32
N THR A 12 3.64 -0.93 13.29
CA THR A 12 3.66 0.38 13.94
C THR A 12 2.58 1.29 13.35
N PRO A 13 2.19 2.39 14.01
CA PRO A 13 1.18 3.31 13.49
C PRO A 13 1.50 3.81 12.07
N ARG A 14 2.77 4.15 11.80
CA ARG A 14 3.21 4.64 10.49
C ARG A 14 3.21 3.53 9.43
N GLU A 15 3.64 2.31 9.79
CA GLU A 15 3.55 1.15 8.89
C GLU A 15 2.09 0.83 8.59
N ARG A 16 1.19 0.89 9.59
CA ARG A 16 -0.24 0.63 9.42
C ARG A 16 -0.88 1.62 8.44
N GLU A 17 -0.55 2.91 8.56
CA GLU A 17 -1.01 3.96 7.66
C GLU A 17 -0.55 3.67 6.22
N LEU A 18 0.72 3.33 6.04
CA LEU A 18 1.26 2.96 4.74
C LEU A 18 0.59 1.71 4.15
N MET A 19 0.43 0.65 4.95
CA MET A 19 -0.24 -0.60 4.56
C MET A 19 -1.71 -0.35 4.16
N MET A 20 -2.40 0.56 4.85
CA MET A 20 -3.77 0.96 4.52
C MET A 20 -3.85 1.61 3.14
N LEU A 21 -2.97 2.58 2.85
CA LEU A 21 -2.95 3.26 1.56
C LEU A 21 -2.58 2.31 0.41
N ILE A 22 -1.69 1.34 0.69
CA ILE A 22 -1.37 0.25 -0.25
C ILE A 22 -2.60 -0.63 -0.50
N ALA A 23 -3.34 -1.00 0.54
CA ALA A 23 -4.56 -1.81 0.44
C ALA A 23 -5.68 -1.09 -0.34
N ARG A 24 -5.74 0.25 -0.26
CA ARG A 24 -6.62 1.09 -1.09
C ARG A 24 -6.19 1.17 -2.55
N GLY A 25 -5.04 0.58 -2.93
CA GLY A 25 -4.56 0.56 -4.31
C GLY A 25 -3.81 1.82 -4.76
N LEU A 26 -3.47 2.75 -3.86
CA LEU A 26 -2.79 3.99 -4.23
C LEU A 26 -1.39 3.72 -4.82
N GLN A 27 -0.98 4.55 -5.77
CA GLN A 27 0.40 4.54 -6.30
C GLN A 27 1.37 5.19 -5.31
N ASN A 28 2.66 4.84 -5.39
CA ASN A 28 3.69 5.37 -4.49
C ASN A 28 3.74 6.91 -4.48
N LYS A 29 3.50 7.55 -5.63
CA LYS A 29 3.43 9.02 -5.76
C LYS A 29 2.29 9.62 -4.93
N ASN A 30 1.11 9.00 -4.97
CA ASN A 30 -0.05 9.46 -4.22
C ASN A 30 0.14 9.19 -2.73
N ILE A 31 0.70 8.03 -2.36
CA ILE A 31 1.07 7.73 -0.98
C ILE A 31 2.08 8.75 -0.44
N ALA A 32 3.08 9.11 -1.25
CA ALA A 32 4.08 10.11 -0.90
C ALA A 32 3.45 11.48 -0.62
N TYR A 33 2.48 11.88 -1.47
CA TYR A 33 1.71 13.11 -1.28
C TYR A 33 0.88 13.10 0.02
N GLU A 34 0.10 12.04 0.25
CA GLU A 34 -0.75 11.86 1.45
C GLU A 34 0.10 11.89 2.74
N LEU A 35 1.24 11.21 2.73
CA LEU A 35 2.12 11.10 3.89
C LEU A 35 3.13 12.25 4.02
N LYS A 36 3.14 13.20 3.08
CA LYS A 36 4.09 14.32 2.97
C LYS A 36 5.56 13.88 3.02
N ILE A 37 5.90 12.82 2.29
CA ILE A 37 7.26 12.27 2.17
C ILE A 37 7.64 12.08 0.70
N SER A 38 8.89 11.72 0.41
CA SER A 38 9.31 11.43 -0.97
C SER A 38 8.86 10.03 -1.43
N GLU A 39 8.68 9.85 -2.74
CA GLU A 39 8.36 8.54 -3.34
C GLU A 39 9.48 7.51 -3.06
N ASN A 40 10.73 7.95 -2.97
CA ASN A 40 11.85 7.09 -2.61
C ASN A 40 11.74 6.61 -1.16
N THR A 41 11.32 7.49 -0.25
CA THR A 41 11.04 7.17 1.15
C THR A 41 9.90 6.15 1.25
N VAL A 42 8.84 6.28 0.45
CA VAL A 42 7.76 5.28 0.34
C VAL A 42 8.30 3.91 -0.08
N ARG A 43 9.13 3.85 -1.13
CA ARG A 43 9.76 2.59 -1.58
C ARG A 43 10.60 1.94 -0.49
N ALA A 44 11.40 2.74 0.21
CA ALA A 44 12.21 2.27 1.33
C ALA A 44 11.34 1.69 2.46
N HIS A 45 10.27 2.39 2.84
CA HIS A 45 9.33 1.89 3.84
C HIS A 45 8.63 0.59 3.41
N ILE A 46 8.20 0.49 2.15
CA ILE A 46 7.63 -0.76 1.60
C ILE A 46 8.66 -1.89 1.69
N GLY A 47 9.90 -1.64 1.30
CA GLY A 47 11.01 -2.59 1.44
C GLY A 47 11.22 -3.06 2.88
N ASN A 48 11.20 -2.13 3.84
CA ASN A 48 11.34 -2.43 5.26
C ASN A 48 10.19 -3.30 5.77
N ILE A 49 8.94 -2.96 5.42
CA ILE A 49 7.75 -3.75 5.77
C ILE A 49 7.85 -5.16 5.19
N MET A 50 8.22 -5.29 3.92
CA MET A 50 8.37 -6.59 3.26
C MET A 50 9.44 -7.44 3.96
N ARG A 51 10.61 -6.88 4.25
CA ARG A 51 11.67 -7.62 4.97
C ARG A 51 11.24 -7.99 6.39
N LYS A 52 10.61 -7.07 7.12
CA LYS A 52 10.18 -7.27 8.51
C LYS A 52 9.13 -8.37 8.65
N TYR A 53 8.19 -8.46 7.71
CA TYR A 53 7.10 -9.44 7.73
C TYR A 53 7.28 -10.58 6.72
N ARG A 54 8.49 -10.74 6.15
CA ARG A 54 8.85 -11.79 5.18
C ARG A 54 7.92 -11.85 3.95
N LEU A 55 7.45 -10.70 3.50
CA LEU A 55 6.58 -10.57 2.34
C LEU A 55 7.41 -10.43 1.07
N GLN A 56 6.90 -11.00 -0.01
CA GLN A 56 7.57 -11.03 -1.31
C GLN A 56 7.06 -9.93 -2.24
N ASN A 57 5.84 -9.46 -2.04
CA ASN A 57 5.26 -8.45 -2.90
C ASN A 57 4.34 -7.48 -2.15
N ARG A 58 4.15 -6.32 -2.79
CA ARG A 58 3.22 -5.27 -2.36
C ARG A 58 1.78 -5.79 -2.16
N THR A 59 1.35 -6.74 -2.98
CA THR A 59 -0.02 -7.28 -2.91
C THR A 59 -0.24 -8.05 -1.61
N GLN A 60 0.75 -8.79 -1.13
CA GLN A 60 0.71 -9.47 0.16
C GLN A 60 0.54 -8.48 1.31
N ILE A 61 1.18 -7.31 1.24
CA ILE A 61 0.97 -6.22 2.22
C ILE A 61 -0.50 -5.82 2.30
N ALA A 62 -1.13 -5.60 1.13
CA ALA A 62 -2.55 -5.24 1.03
C ALA A 62 -3.46 -6.33 1.59
N ILE A 63 -3.22 -7.59 1.21
CA ILE A 63 -4.01 -8.74 1.65
C ILE A 63 -3.94 -8.89 3.17
N ILE A 64 -2.75 -8.82 3.75
CA ILE A 64 -2.55 -8.96 5.20
C ILE A 64 -3.26 -7.85 5.97
N TYR A 65 -3.18 -6.61 5.48
CA TYR A 65 -3.92 -5.51 6.07
C TYR A 65 -5.43 -5.76 6.05
N ALA A 66 -5.97 -6.20 4.91
CA ALA A 66 -7.39 -6.50 4.76
C ALA A 66 -7.83 -7.63 5.69
N LEU A 67 -7.07 -8.72 5.77
CA LEU A 67 -7.37 -9.86 6.65
C LEU A 67 -7.39 -9.48 8.13
N LYS A 68 -6.58 -8.50 8.54
CA LYS A 68 -6.52 -8.02 9.94
C LYS A 68 -7.59 -6.97 10.28
N THR A 69 -8.12 -6.26 9.28
CA THR A 69 -9.09 -5.17 9.49
C THR A 69 -10.52 -5.55 9.20
N VAL A 70 -10.75 -6.51 8.30
CA VAL A 70 -12.09 -6.99 7.96
C VAL A 70 -12.53 -8.03 9.00
N PRO A 71 -13.62 -7.78 9.74
CA PRO A 71 -14.16 -8.80 10.63
C PRO A 71 -14.65 -10.00 9.81
N LEU A 72 -14.43 -11.18 10.37
CA LEU A 72 -14.64 -12.49 9.74
C LEU A 72 -16.09 -12.66 9.24
N SER A 73 -17.04 -11.98 9.90
CA SER A 73 -18.45 -11.89 9.55
C SER A 73 -18.70 -11.24 8.19
N LEU A 74 -17.97 -10.18 7.83
CA LEU A 74 -18.16 -9.43 6.58
C LEU A 74 -17.65 -10.19 5.34
N ARG A 75 -16.82 -11.23 5.54
CA ARG A 75 -16.24 -12.03 4.45
C ARG A 75 -17.30 -12.85 3.69
N ARG A 76 -18.43 -13.20 4.34
CA ARG A 76 -19.56 -13.89 3.68
C ARG A 76 -20.40 -12.96 2.81
N ASP A 77 -20.56 -11.71 3.23
CA ASP A 77 -21.43 -10.75 2.54
C ASP A 77 -20.75 -10.19 1.27
N LEU A 78 -19.44 -9.96 1.31
CA LEU A 78 -18.68 -9.53 0.13
C LEU A 78 -18.66 -10.58 -0.99
N ALA A 79 -18.61 -11.88 -0.64
CA ALA A 79 -18.67 -12.97 -1.60
C ALA A 79 -20.03 -13.05 -2.33
N LYS A 80 -21.12 -12.59 -1.69
CA LYS A 80 -22.46 -12.51 -2.28
C LYS A 80 -22.70 -11.21 -3.07
N SER A 81 -21.93 -10.16 -2.81
CA SER A 81 -22.20 -8.83 -3.35
C SER A 81 -21.76 -8.62 -4.81
N GLY A 82 -21.02 -9.53 -5.43
CA GLY A 82 -20.63 -9.35 -6.85
C GLY A 82 -19.80 -8.08 -7.11
N ALA A 83 -19.16 -7.51 -6.08
CA ALA A 83 -18.22 -6.42 -6.25
C ALA A 83 -16.94 -7.00 -6.88
N SER A 84 -16.96 -7.13 -8.20
CA SER A 84 -15.76 -7.26 -9.02
C SER A 84 -14.73 -6.24 -8.51
N PRO A 85 -13.47 -6.62 -8.25
CA PRO A 85 -12.48 -5.71 -7.70
C PRO A 85 -12.37 -4.54 -8.67
N ALA A 86 -12.98 -3.42 -8.28
CA ALA A 86 -13.18 -2.27 -9.13
C ALA A 86 -11.86 -1.94 -9.80
N THR A 87 -11.87 -1.97 -11.13
CA THR A 87 -10.83 -1.43 -11.99
C THR A 87 -10.39 -0.11 -11.39
N VAL A 88 -9.22 -0.11 -10.73
CA VAL A 88 -8.53 1.10 -10.34
C VAL A 88 -8.20 1.79 -11.66
N LYS A 89 -9.07 2.73 -12.06
CA LYS A 89 -8.85 3.55 -13.25
C LYS A 89 -7.48 4.19 -13.06
N PRO A 90 -6.50 3.98 -13.96
CA PRO A 90 -5.21 4.61 -13.82
C PRO A 90 -5.46 6.12 -13.77
N ALA A 91 -5.03 6.75 -12.67
CA ALA A 91 -5.07 8.20 -12.57
C ALA A 91 -4.33 8.77 -13.79
N PRO A 92 -4.90 9.79 -14.48
CA PRO A 92 -4.25 10.36 -15.65
C PRO A 92 -2.84 10.84 -15.26
N PRO A 93 -1.83 10.63 -16.12
CA PRO A 93 -0.49 11.10 -15.82
C PRO A 93 -0.55 12.64 -15.74
N LEU A 94 -0.31 13.17 -14.54
CA LEU A 94 -0.06 14.59 -14.35
C LEU A 94 1.11 14.96 -15.29
N ALA A 95 0.81 15.80 -16.28
CA ALA A 95 1.74 16.21 -17.32
C ALA A 95 3.08 16.64 -16.70
N GLN A 96 4.15 15.94 -17.07
CA GLN A 96 5.50 16.39 -16.76
C GLN A 96 5.75 17.64 -17.60
N THR A 97 5.63 18.81 -16.98
CA THR A 97 6.14 20.06 -17.55
C THR A 97 7.66 19.92 -17.59
N THR A 98 8.19 19.47 -18.71
CA THR A 98 9.58 19.73 -19.08
C THR A 98 9.74 21.24 -19.24
N ARG A 99 10.27 21.90 -18.22
CA ARG A 99 10.89 23.21 -18.41
C ARG A 99 12.25 22.96 -19.06
N ALA A 100 12.33 23.15 -20.37
CA ALA A 100 13.59 23.40 -21.03
C ALA A 100 14.02 24.84 -20.69
N PRO A 101 15.19 25.06 -20.06
CA PRO A 101 15.80 26.38 -20.12
C PRO A 101 16.42 26.56 -21.52
N THR A 102 15.96 27.64 -22.14
CA THR A 102 16.43 28.39 -23.29
C THR A 102 17.94 28.28 -23.58
N ALA A 103 18.27 28.13 -24.86
CA ALA A 103 19.59 28.37 -25.49
C ALA A 103 20.04 29.85 -25.34
N PRO A 104 21.10 30.36 -26.00
CA PRO A 104 22.29 29.75 -26.64
C PRO A 104 23.62 30.44 -26.20
N GLU A 105 24.77 29.85 -26.56
CA GLU A 105 25.89 30.53 -27.28
C GLU A 105 26.82 29.46 -27.88
#